data_AF-A0A2H0QXW5-F1
#
_entry.id   AF-A0A2H0QXW5-F1
#
_cell.length_a   1.000
_cell.length_b   1.000
_cell.length_c   1.000
_cell.angle_alpha   90.00
_cell.angle_beta   90.00
_cell.angle_gamma   90.00
#
_symmetry.space_group_name_H-M   'P 1'
#
loop_
_entity.id
_entity.type
_entity.pdbx_description
1 polymer ?
#
loop_
_entity_poly.entity_id
_entity_poly.type
_entity_poly.pdbx_seq_one_letter_code
_entity_poly.pdbx_strand_id
1 'polypeptide(L)'
;MELIEIKPEEYNVQTDIVYATDRNVTGKSIYKNGYCFLHTDAAAALKKASEFANKIGYKIKIFDAFRPLEAQWALWNKFPDPEFVSDPQNGVTPHCRGIAVDMTLVDANLKELDMGTEFDAFTPLSHHGNQEVSIEAQKNRYMLMGIMIASGWKHNPNEWWHYQLPFHEKYKKYTDIEAKTCII
;
A
#
# COMPACT_ATOMS: atom_id res chain seq x y z
N MET A 1 -3.17 -20.02 -8.92
CA MET A 1 -3.41 -18.57 -8.97
C MET A 1 -2.65 -18.00 -7.78
N GLU A 2 -1.69 -17.10 -8.02
CA GLU A 2 -0.78 -16.63 -6.97
C GLU A 2 -1.32 -15.45 -6.17
N LEU A 3 -2.35 -14.76 -6.67
CA LEU A 3 -3.06 -13.71 -5.95
C LEU A 3 -4.20 -14.32 -5.13
N ILE A 4 -4.34 -13.87 -3.89
CA ILE A 4 -5.42 -14.22 -2.98
C ILE A 4 -6.07 -12.96 -2.41
N GLU A 5 -7.36 -13.05 -2.11
CA GLU A 5 -8.08 -11.97 -1.44
C GLU A 5 -7.65 -11.86 0.03
N ILE A 6 -7.42 -10.64 0.49
CA ILE A 6 -7.09 -10.32 1.86
C ILE A 6 -8.38 -9.93 2.59
N LYS A 7 -8.97 -10.91 3.26
CA LYS A 7 -10.18 -10.69 4.05
C LYS A 7 -9.82 -10.06 5.41
N PRO A 8 -10.41 -8.91 5.77
CA PRO A 8 -10.05 -8.16 6.99
C PRO A 8 -10.04 -9.00 8.28
N GLU A 9 -11.01 -9.91 8.42
CA GLU A 9 -11.16 -10.77 9.60
C GLU A 9 -10.05 -11.82 9.67
N GLU A 10 -9.71 -12.43 8.52
CA GLU A 10 -8.70 -13.48 8.43
C GLU A 10 -7.28 -12.93 8.68
N TYR A 11 -7.01 -11.70 8.22
CA TYR A 11 -5.70 -11.05 8.38
C TYR A 11 -5.63 -10.12 9.60
N ASN A 12 -6.75 -9.93 10.30
CA ASN A 12 -6.90 -8.96 11.38
C ASN A 12 -6.40 -7.56 11.00
N VAL A 13 -6.88 -7.06 9.85
CA VAL A 13 -6.58 -5.73 9.31
C VAL A 13 -7.87 -4.94 9.11
N GLN A 14 -7.75 -3.66 8.77
CA GLN A 14 -8.81 -2.87 8.15
C GLN A 14 -8.48 -2.65 6.67
N THR A 15 -9.51 -2.43 5.86
CA THR A 15 -9.36 -2.05 4.45
C THR A 15 -10.19 -0.80 4.20
N ASP A 16 -9.61 0.11 3.43
CA ASP A 16 -10.24 1.31 2.91
C ASP A 16 -9.62 1.58 1.55
N ILE A 17 -9.96 0.73 0.58
CA ILE A 17 -9.32 0.72 -0.74
C ILE A 17 -9.63 2.03 -1.45
N VAL A 18 -8.69 2.97 -1.38
CA VAL A 18 -8.93 4.40 -1.66
C VAL A 18 -9.26 4.62 -3.13
N TYR A 19 -8.59 3.89 -4.02
CA TYR A 19 -8.84 3.97 -5.47
C TYR A 19 -10.17 3.36 -5.92
N ALA A 20 -10.94 2.72 -5.03
CA ALA A 20 -12.35 2.37 -5.28
C ALA A 20 -13.31 3.55 -5.04
N THR A 21 -12.80 4.68 -4.51
CA THR A 21 -13.56 5.90 -4.19
C THR A 21 -12.99 7.10 -4.94
N ASP A 22 -13.61 8.27 -4.81
CA ASP A 22 -13.11 9.54 -5.34
C ASP A 22 -12.08 10.24 -4.42
N ARG A 23 -11.82 9.70 -3.22
CA ARG A 23 -10.86 10.23 -2.23
C ARG A 23 -9.40 9.88 -2.54
N ASN A 24 -9.02 9.87 -3.80
CA ASN A 24 -7.65 9.64 -4.23
C ASN A 24 -7.12 10.82 -5.05
N VAL A 25 -5.83 10.81 -5.36
CA VAL A 25 -5.16 11.88 -6.11
C VAL A 25 -5.85 12.25 -7.43
N THR A 26 -6.54 11.31 -8.10
CA THR A 26 -7.23 11.58 -9.38
C THR A 26 -8.59 12.27 -9.22
N GLY A 27 -9.18 12.26 -8.03
CA GLY A 27 -10.52 12.76 -7.74
C GLY A 27 -11.65 11.92 -8.35
N LYS A 28 -11.37 10.69 -8.79
CA LYS A 28 -12.34 9.76 -9.38
C LYS A 28 -12.02 8.33 -8.97
N SER A 29 -13.05 7.51 -8.85
CA SER A 29 -12.86 6.08 -8.65
C SER A 29 -12.18 5.44 -9.87
N ILE A 30 -11.17 4.61 -9.61
CA ILE A 30 -10.44 3.81 -10.59
C ILE A 30 -10.90 2.35 -10.54
N TYR A 31 -11.17 1.83 -9.33
CA TYR A 31 -11.64 0.47 -9.12
C TYR A 31 -13.17 0.41 -9.00
N LYS A 32 -13.80 -0.66 -9.50
CA LYS A 32 -15.25 -0.89 -9.38
C LYS A 32 -15.72 -1.29 -7.98
N ASN A 33 -14.82 -1.82 -7.15
CA ASN A 33 -15.11 -2.33 -5.81
C ASN A 33 -13.86 -2.23 -4.92
N GLY A 34 -14.04 -2.44 -3.61
CA GLY A 34 -12.98 -2.33 -2.61
C GLY A 34 -12.30 -3.66 -2.26
N TYR A 35 -12.21 -4.62 -3.18
CA TYR A 35 -11.51 -5.87 -2.91
C TYR A 35 -9.99 -5.65 -2.84
N CYS A 36 -9.36 -6.31 -1.87
CA CYS A 36 -7.92 -6.24 -1.63
C CYS A 36 -7.28 -7.57 -2.01
N PHE A 37 -6.35 -7.57 -2.96
CA PHE A 37 -5.62 -8.77 -3.36
C PHE A 37 -4.12 -8.60 -3.13
N LEU A 38 -3.44 -9.67 -2.75
CA LEU A 38 -1.98 -9.75 -2.68
C LEU A 38 -1.50 -11.11 -3.20
N HIS A 39 -0.26 -11.15 -3.65
CA HIS A 39 0.46 -12.39 -3.89
C HIS A 39 0.58 -13.19 -2.58
N THR A 40 0.55 -14.52 -2.64
CA THR A 40 0.60 -15.39 -1.44
C THR A 40 1.77 -15.08 -0.52
N ASP A 41 2.97 -14.81 -1.06
CA ASP A 41 4.14 -14.41 -0.27
C ASP A 41 3.93 -13.08 0.47
N ALA A 42 3.33 -12.10 -0.22
CA ALA A 42 3.03 -10.79 0.34
C ALA A 42 1.91 -10.89 1.39
N ALA A 43 0.92 -11.75 1.17
CA ALA A 43 -0.11 -12.06 2.14
C ALA A 43 0.47 -12.68 3.41
N ALA A 44 1.41 -13.63 3.29
CA ALA A 44 2.10 -14.22 4.44
C ALA A 44 2.92 -13.18 5.22
N ALA A 45 3.64 -12.30 4.52
CA ALA A 45 4.37 -11.20 5.15
C ALA A 45 3.44 -10.17 5.81
N LEU A 46 2.27 -9.89 5.22
CA LEU A 46 1.24 -9.00 5.78
C LEU A 46 0.67 -9.61 7.07
N LYS A 47 0.39 -10.92 7.08
CA LYS A 47 -0.10 -11.62 8.27
C LYS A 47 0.86 -11.46 9.45
N LYS A 48 2.16 -11.63 9.20
CA LYS A 48 3.22 -11.41 10.20
C LYS A 48 3.27 -9.95 10.68
N ALA A 49 3.16 -8.98 9.77
CA ALA A 49 3.13 -7.56 10.11
C ALA A 49 1.92 -7.21 10.98
N SER A 50 0.75 -7.74 10.64
CA SER A 50 -0.46 -7.61 11.43
C SER A 50 -0.26 -8.17 12.84
N GLU A 51 0.31 -9.36 12.99
CA GLU A 51 0.61 -9.95 14.31
C GLU A 51 1.54 -9.06 15.16
N PHE A 52 2.57 -8.46 14.55
CA PHE A 52 3.44 -7.54 15.26
C PHE A 52 2.75 -6.24 15.66
N ALA A 53 1.98 -5.62 14.76
CA ALA A 53 1.19 -4.43 15.08
C ALA A 53 0.23 -4.69 16.26
N ASN A 54 -0.47 -5.82 16.23
CA ASN A 54 -1.44 -6.18 17.27
C ASN A 54 -0.78 -6.38 18.64
N LYS A 55 0.44 -6.95 18.69
CA LYS A 55 1.18 -7.14 19.95
C LYS A 55 1.53 -5.83 20.67
N ILE A 56 1.59 -4.73 19.93
CA ILE A 56 1.87 -3.39 20.48
C ILE A 56 0.63 -2.48 20.48
N GLY A 57 -0.57 -3.05 20.31
CA GLY A 57 -1.84 -2.32 20.47
C GLY A 57 -2.35 -1.59 19.24
N TYR A 58 -1.81 -1.88 18.05
CA TYR A 58 -2.25 -1.28 16.78
C TYR A 58 -2.82 -2.32 15.81
N LYS A 59 -3.61 -1.84 14.85
CA LYS A 59 -4.08 -2.63 13.72
C LYS A 59 -3.61 -1.98 12.42
N ILE A 60 -3.37 -2.77 11.38
CA ILE A 60 -3.02 -2.24 10.05
C ILE A 60 -4.30 -1.84 9.33
N LYS A 61 -4.29 -0.68 8.65
CA LYS A 61 -5.32 -0.25 7.70
C LYS A 61 -4.71 -0.11 6.31
N ILE A 62 -5.27 -0.84 5.33
CA ILE A 62 -4.76 -0.91 3.96
C ILE A 62 -5.53 0.07 3.07
N PHE A 63 -4.79 0.90 2.34
CA PHE A 63 -5.29 1.89 1.38
C PHE A 63 -5.23 1.40 -0.07
N ASP A 64 -4.19 0.64 -0.44
CA ASP A 64 -4.08 -0.02 -1.74
C ASP A 64 -3.19 -1.27 -1.64
N ALA A 65 -3.35 -2.20 -2.59
CA ALA A 65 -2.61 -3.46 -2.63
C ALA A 65 -2.34 -3.85 -4.09
N PHE A 66 -2.79 -5.01 -4.57
CA PHE A 66 -2.70 -5.32 -5.99
C PHE A 66 -3.43 -4.27 -6.83
N ARG A 67 -2.67 -3.61 -7.71
CA ARG A 67 -3.15 -2.62 -8.69
C ARG A 67 -2.87 -3.15 -10.09
N PRO A 68 -3.89 -3.54 -10.87
CA PRO A 68 -3.67 -4.08 -12.21
C PRO A 68 -3.09 -3.01 -13.14
N LEU A 69 -2.45 -3.46 -14.23
CA LEU A 69 -1.77 -2.56 -15.19
C LEU A 69 -2.69 -1.45 -15.73
N GLU A 70 -3.98 -1.74 -15.92
CA GLU A 70 -5.00 -0.78 -16.37
C GLU A 70 -5.13 0.40 -15.41
N ALA A 71 -5.18 0.13 -14.10
CA ALA A 71 -5.23 1.16 -13.08
C ALA A 71 -3.91 1.92 -12.95
N GLN A 72 -2.76 1.24 -13.10
CA GLN A 72 -1.46 1.90 -13.08
C GLN A 72 -1.34 2.89 -14.25
N TRP A 73 -1.84 2.54 -15.44
CA TRP A 73 -1.94 3.48 -16.57
C TRP A 73 -2.89 4.64 -16.29
N ALA A 74 -4.04 4.40 -15.66
CA ALA A 74 -4.98 5.45 -15.29
C ALA A 74 -4.35 6.49 -14.33
N LEU A 75 -3.61 6.03 -13.32
CA LEU A 75 -2.86 6.89 -12.41
C LEU A 75 -1.76 7.66 -13.13
N TRP A 76 -0.91 6.97 -13.91
CA TRP A 76 0.19 7.59 -14.64
C TRP A 76 -0.28 8.66 -15.63
N ASN A 77 -1.38 8.42 -16.35
CA ASN A 77 -1.95 9.40 -17.28
C ASN A 77 -2.44 10.67 -16.58
N LYS A 78 -2.77 10.59 -15.29
CA LYS A 78 -3.21 11.73 -14.48
C LYS A 78 -2.03 12.42 -13.78
N PHE A 79 -1.06 11.65 -13.29
CA PHE A 79 0.14 12.11 -12.59
C PHE A 79 1.37 11.38 -13.15
N PRO A 80 1.95 11.84 -14.28
CA PRO A 80 3.13 11.24 -14.88
C PRO A 80 4.41 11.72 -14.18
N ASP A 81 4.47 11.53 -12.86
CA ASP A 81 5.63 11.86 -12.03
C ASP A 81 6.25 10.58 -11.49
N PRO A 82 7.42 10.15 -12.00
CA PRO A 82 8.06 8.91 -11.59
C PRO A 82 8.57 8.91 -10.15
N GLU A 83 8.55 10.04 -9.44
CA GLU A 83 8.89 10.09 -8.01
C GLU A 83 7.84 9.36 -7.15
N PHE A 84 6.56 9.44 -7.55
CA PHE A 84 5.40 8.92 -6.79
C PHE A 84 4.61 7.87 -7.57
N VAL A 85 4.48 8.00 -8.90
CA VAL A 85 3.75 7.06 -9.73
C VAL A 85 4.71 6.38 -10.67
N SER A 86 4.97 5.08 -10.49
CA SER A 86 5.87 4.36 -11.39
C SER A 86 5.37 4.36 -12.84
N ASP A 87 6.25 4.66 -13.80
CA ASP A 87 5.98 4.51 -15.23
C ASP A 87 5.55 3.06 -15.53
N PRO A 88 4.34 2.82 -16.06
CA PRO A 88 3.86 1.48 -16.38
C PRO A 88 4.74 0.73 -17.40
N GLN A 89 5.39 1.47 -18.32
CA GLN A 89 6.19 0.92 -19.41
C GLN A 89 7.58 0.50 -18.92
N ASN A 90 8.31 1.40 -18.28
CA ASN A 90 9.74 1.21 -17.95
C ASN A 90 10.02 1.16 -16.45
N GLY A 91 9.07 1.57 -15.61
CA GLY A 91 9.22 1.63 -14.17
C GLY A 91 9.02 0.29 -13.46
N VAL A 92 9.45 0.25 -12.20
CA VAL A 92 9.16 -0.85 -11.29
C VAL A 92 7.75 -0.65 -10.74
N THR A 93 6.84 -1.56 -11.11
CA THR A 93 5.41 -1.52 -10.72
C THR A 93 5.08 -2.67 -9.77
N PRO A 94 5.44 -2.59 -8.48
CA PRO A 94 5.29 -3.72 -7.54
C PRO A 94 3.83 -4.00 -7.20
N HIS A 95 2.95 -2.99 -7.21
CA HIS A 95 1.50 -3.18 -7.06
C HIS A 95 0.92 -4.07 -8.17
N CYS A 96 1.35 -3.90 -9.43
CA CYS A 96 0.92 -4.75 -10.55
C CYS A 96 1.38 -6.20 -10.44
N ARG A 97 2.23 -6.51 -9.46
CA ARG A 97 2.71 -7.87 -9.15
C ARG A 97 2.07 -8.44 -7.88
N GLY A 98 1.23 -7.65 -7.19
CA GLY A 98 0.58 -8.04 -5.93
C GLY A 98 1.54 -8.13 -4.75
N ILE A 99 2.73 -7.52 -4.84
CA ILE A 99 3.76 -7.59 -3.80
C ILE A 99 4.02 -6.24 -3.12
N ALA A 100 3.17 -5.25 -3.37
CA ALA A 100 3.18 -3.97 -2.69
C ALA A 100 1.87 -3.71 -1.98
N VAL A 101 1.93 -2.89 -0.95
CA VAL A 101 0.81 -2.47 -0.13
C VAL A 101 1.06 -1.06 0.37
N ASP A 102 0.02 -0.24 0.31
CA ASP A 102 -0.01 1.10 0.87
C ASP A 102 -0.88 1.07 2.13
N MET A 103 -0.36 1.52 3.27
CA MET A 103 -1.04 1.35 4.55
C MET A 103 -0.66 2.35 5.63
N THR A 104 -1.45 2.38 6.70
CA THR A 104 -1.15 3.03 7.97
C THR A 104 -1.42 2.08 9.15
N LEU A 105 -1.15 2.57 10.36
CA LEU A 105 -1.59 1.97 11.61
C LEU A 105 -2.82 2.71 12.15
N VAL A 106 -3.71 1.98 12.81
CA VAL A 106 -4.80 2.53 13.60
C VAL A 106 -4.67 2.10 15.06
N ASP A 107 -5.07 2.99 15.97
CA ASP A 107 -5.08 2.75 17.42
C ASP A 107 -6.24 1.83 17.87
N ALA A 108 -6.36 1.63 19.18
CA ALA A 108 -7.43 0.82 19.77
C ALA A 108 -8.85 1.36 19.51
N ASN A 109 -8.99 2.65 19.18
CA ASN A 109 -10.25 3.29 18.79
C ASN A 109 -10.46 3.28 17.27
N LEU A 110 -9.61 2.57 16.52
CA LEU A 110 -9.61 2.52 15.06
C LEU A 110 -9.33 3.89 14.41
N LYS A 111 -8.69 4.80 15.14
CA LYS A 111 -8.24 6.07 14.60
C LYS A 111 -6.88 5.89 13.94
N GLU A 112 -6.74 6.38 12.72
CA GLU A 112 -5.46 6.43 12.01
C GLU A 112 -4.43 7.25 12.79
N LEU A 113 -3.20 6.75 12.84
CA LEU A 113 -2.10 7.52 13.41
C LEU A 113 -1.77 8.70 12.52
N ASP A 114 -1.43 9.83 13.14
CA ASP A 114 -0.91 10.98 12.42
C ASP A 114 0.45 10.61 11.80
N MET A 115 0.51 10.67 10.47
CA MET A 115 1.71 10.42 9.70
C MET A 115 2.28 11.71 9.11
N GLY A 116 1.78 12.88 9.49
CA GLY A 116 2.26 14.20 9.07
C GLY A 116 1.80 14.66 7.68
N THR A 117 1.35 13.73 6.84
CA THR A 117 0.60 13.99 5.61
C THR A 117 -0.47 12.92 5.44
N GLU A 118 -1.48 13.21 4.63
CA GLU A 118 -2.44 12.20 4.16
C GLU A 118 -1.75 11.17 3.24
N PHE A 119 -2.43 10.05 3.00
CA PHE A 119 -2.13 9.14 1.88
C PHE A 119 -2.25 9.89 0.53
N ASP A 120 -1.48 9.48 -0.47
CA ASP A 120 -1.42 10.13 -1.81
C ASP A 120 -0.92 11.59 -1.78
N ALA A 121 -0.34 12.06 -0.67
CA ALA A 121 0.25 13.40 -0.57
C ALA A 121 1.59 13.47 -1.31
N PHE A 122 1.58 13.55 -2.64
CA PHE A 122 2.75 13.57 -3.52
C PHE A 122 3.60 14.85 -3.38
N THR A 123 4.29 14.95 -2.26
CA THR A 123 5.13 16.10 -1.87
C THR A 123 6.34 15.59 -1.08
N PRO A 124 7.45 16.36 -1.00
CA PRO A 124 8.59 15.95 -0.17
C PRO A 124 8.28 15.68 1.31
N LEU A 125 7.17 16.22 1.85
CA LEU A 125 6.72 15.93 3.21
C LEU A 125 6.26 14.48 3.40
N SER A 126 5.85 13.77 2.35
CA SER A 126 5.46 12.36 2.44
C SER A 126 6.65 11.40 2.50
N HIS A 127 7.86 11.89 2.20
CA HIS A 127 9.07 11.07 2.26
C HIS A 127 9.25 10.47 3.64
N HIS A 128 9.52 9.17 3.72
CA HIS A 128 9.49 8.37 4.94
C HIS A 128 10.34 9.00 6.07
N GLY A 129 11.56 9.43 5.73
CA GLY A 129 12.51 10.04 6.65
C GLY A 129 12.46 11.58 6.75
N ASN A 130 11.40 12.23 6.25
CA ASN A 130 11.28 13.69 6.34
C ASN A 130 11.19 14.15 7.81
N GLN A 131 11.99 15.14 8.19
CA GLN A 131 12.09 15.63 9.58
C GLN A 131 11.33 16.95 9.82
N GLU A 132 10.68 17.51 8.80
CA GLU A 132 9.87 18.73 8.89
C GLU A 132 8.44 18.44 9.40
N VAL A 133 7.98 17.19 9.34
CA VAL A 133 6.74 16.76 10.00
C VAL A 133 6.90 16.67 11.52
N SER A 134 5.78 16.62 12.25
CA SER A 134 5.80 16.57 13.71
C SER A 134 6.65 15.40 14.25
N ILE A 135 7.25 15.57 15.44
CA ILE A 135 8.01 14.48 16.09
C ILE A 135 7.14 13.23 16.33
N GLU A 136 5.84 13.42 16.53
CA GLU A 136 4.88 12.32 16.64
C GLU A 136 4.72 11.58 15.32
N ALA A 137 4.52 12.29 14.21
CA ALA A 137 4.46 11.70 12.87
C ALA A 137 5.74 10.94 12.53
N GLN A 138 6.92 11.50 12.83
CA GLN A 138 8.20 10.81 12.63
C GLN A 138 8.24 9.48 13.41
N LYS A 139 7.85 9.47 14.70
CA LYS A 139 7.78 8.25 15.51
C LYS A 139 6.82 7.23 14.93
N ASN A 140 5.64 7.65 14.48
CA ASN A 140 4.63 6.77 13.89
C ASN A 140 5.13 6.14 12.59
N ARG A 141 5.77 6.93 11.71
CA ARG A 141 6.43 6.42 10.48
C ARG A 141 7.50 5.39 10.81
N TYR A 142 8.40 5.69 11.75
CA TYR A 142 9.46 4.75 12.16
C TYR A 142 8.91 3.47 12.81
N MET A 143 7.81 3.56 13.55
CA MET A 143 7.11 2.41 14.11
C MET A 143 6.52 1.52 13.01
N LEU A 144 5.78 2.11 12.06
CA LEU A 144 5.27 1.39 10.89
C LEU A 144 6.42 0.72 10.12
N MET A 145 7.50 1.46 9.85
CA MET A 145 8.68 0.91 9.17
C MET A 145 9.32 -0.25 9.92
N GLY A 146 9.46 -0.14 11.24
CA GLY A 146 10.01 -1.21 12.07
C GLY A 146 9.17 -2.50 11.97
N ILE A 147 7.84 -2.38 12.07
CA ILE A 147 6.90 -3.51 11.94
C ILE A 147 7.03 -4.17 10.57
N MET A 148 7.06 -3.36 9.51
CA MET A 148 7.08 -3.84 8.13
C MET A 148 8.43 -4.48 7.79
N ILE A 149 9.55 -3.86 8.13
CA ILE A 149 10.89 -4.43 7.90
C ILE A 149 11.08 -5.74 8.68
N ALA A 150 10.68 -5.80 9.95
CA ALA A 150 10.75 -7.04 10.74
C ALA A 150 9.90 -8.17 10.14
N SER A 151 8.91 -7.82 9.32
CA SER A 151 8.00 -8.74 8.64
C SER A 151 8.45 -9.12 7.22
N GLY A 152 9.59 -8.61 6.75
CA GLY A 152 10.19 -8.96 5.46
C GLY A 152 9.88 -7.97 4.32
N TRP A 153 9.29 -6.82 4.64
CA TRP A 153 9.01 -5.76 3.66
C TRP A 153 10.18 -4.78 3.52
N LYS A 154 10.23 -4.10 2.39
CA LYS A 154 11.10 -2.95 2.12
C LYS A 154 10.24 -1.69 2.00
N HIS A 155 10.66 -0.61 2.66
CA HIS A 155 9.99 0.70 2.56
C HIS A 155 10.37 1.45 1.28
N ASN A 156 9.49 2.32 0.80
CA ASN A 156 9.83 3.36 -0.16
C ASN A 156 10.33 4.61 0.59
N PRO A 157 11.52 5.17 0.26
CA PRO A 157 11.98 6.42 0.86
C PRO A 157 11.06 7.63 0.59
N ASN A 158 10.34 7.65 -0.53
CA ASN A 158 9.54 8.81 -0.95
C ASN A 158 8.09 8.78 -0.43
N GLU A 159 7.64 7.65 0.09
CA GLU A 159 6.24 7.43 0.47
C GLU A 159 6.17 6.70 1.80
N TRP A 160 5.70 7.37 2.85
CA TRP A 160 5.65 6.77 4.19
C TRP A 160 4.72 5.55 4.27
N TRP A 161 3.72 5.48 3.39
CA TRP A 161 2.70 4.43 3.36
C TRP A 161 3.13 3.18 2.57
N HIS A 162 4.09 3.31 1.65
CA HIS A 162 4.37 2.28 0.65
C HIS A 162 5.42 1.26 1.12
N TYR A 163 5.05 -0.02 1.03
CA TYR A 163 5.91 -1.15 1.31
C TYR A 163 5.79 -2.22 0.23
N GLN A 164 6.92 -2.83 -0.11
CA GLN A 164 6.97 -3.90 -1.10
C GLN A 164 7.92 -5.03 -0.70
N LEU A 165 7.69 -6.24 -1.23
CA LEU A 165 8.67 -7.31 -1.10
C LEU A 165 9.94 -7.03 -1.94
N PRO A 166 11.11 -7.53 -1.50
CA PRO A 166 12.33 -7.48 -2.31
C PRO A 166 12.24 -8.41 -3.53
N PHE A 167 13.17 -8.24 -4.49
CA PHE A 167 13.30 -9.11 -5.68
C PHE A 167 12.05 -9.15 -6.57
N HIS A 168 11.52 -7.97 -6.92
CA HIS A 168 10.28 -7.82 -7.70
C HIS A 168 10.32 -8.54 -9.06
N GLU A 169 11.51 -8.75 -9.64
CA GLU A 169 11.73 -9.43 -10.91
C GLU A 169 11.27 -10.89 -10.92
N LYS A 170 11.14 -11.51 -9.74
CA LYS A 170 10.65 -12.89 -9.59
C LYS A 170 9.14 -13.03 -9.78
N TYR A 171 8.40 -11.93 -9.65
CA TYR A 171 6.94 -11.94 -9.61
C TYR A 171 6.38 -11.43 -10.93
N LYS A 172 5.40 -12.10 -11.52
CA LYS A 172 4.77 -11.67 -12.78
C LYS A 172 3.91 -10.40 -12.56
N LYS A 173 3.86 -9.49 -13.56
CA LYS A 173 2.86 -8.40 -13.60
C LYS A 173 1.53 -8.91 -14.17
N TYR A 174 0.41 -8.43 -13.66
CA TYR A 174 -0.92 -8.85 -14.12
C TYR A 174 -1.77 -7.66 -14.56
N THR A 175 -2.52 -7.87 -15.65
CA THR A 175 -3.77 -7.15 -15.93
C THR A 175 -4.91 -7.67 -15.05
N ASP A 176 -6.02 -6.94 -14.94
CA ASP A 176 -7.19 -7.39 -14.16
C ASP A 176 -7.79 -8.68 -14.74
N ILE A 177 -7.81 -8.80 -16.08
CA ILE A 177 -8.30 -10.00 -16.79
C ILE A 177 -7.42 -11.22 -16.49
N GLU A 178 -6.09 -11.07 -16.50
CA GLU A 178 -5.18 -12.17 -16.18
C GLU A 178 -5.28 -12.60 -14.71
N ALA A 179 -5.45 -11.63 -13.81
CA ALA A 179 -5.61 -11.84 -12.37
C ALA A 179 -6.98 -12.43 -12.00
N LYS A 180 -8.01 -12.20 -12.83
CA LYS A 180 -9.41 -12.59 -12.59
C LYS A 180 -9.98 -11.97 -11.30
N THR A 181 -9.55 -10.74 -11.00
CA THR A 181 -9.92 -10.01 -9.78
C THR A 181 -11.19 -9.19 -9.96
N CYS A 182 -11.54 -8.80 -11.19
CA CYS A 182 -12.75 -8.04 -11.52
C CYS A 182 -12.84 -6.71 -10.76
N ILE A 183 -11.69 -6.08 -10.49
CA ILE A 183 -11.64 -4.79 -9.78
C ILE A 183 -11.63 -3.60 -10.75
N ILE A 184 -11.44 -3.83 -12.06
CA ILE A 184 -11.53 -2.81 -13.12
C ILE A 184 -12.77 -2.99 -13.97
#